data_AF-A0A2V8HQ20-F1
#
_entry.id   AF-A0A2V8HQ20-F1
#
_cell.length_a   1.000
_cell.length_b   1.000
_cell.length_c   1.000
_cell.angle_alpha   90.00
_cell.angle_beta   90.00
_cell.angle_gamma   90.00
#
_symmetry.space_group_name_H-M   'P 1'
#
loop_
_entity.id
_entity.type
_entity.pdbx_description
1 polymer ?
#
loop_
_entity_poly.entity_id
_entity_poly.type
_entity_poly.pdbx_seq_one_letter_code
_entity_poly.pdbx_strand_id
1 'polypeptide(L)'
;MRRVFTIVVVICAMAPARAQNRNAPRPQPAPAIDVVATLKDAANALGMLRQANRMDAINTMELWGAGTSYALGQQYHADGPWPPFKTEWHATLSYAESAMRVDMARNNPDGPGPIQGGGFLPLAAPQTLITVVAGKYAWNESEIGAGLVPGKGAATTAFGTTQDRQVLLWTLPHGAIKAAMAAGSKAVATIEGGVTMVTFPLPGELSGLTARMTLDDKKRPVKVETRIDNPVLGDMVNETSFSDYALLDEVQTDVYVPGHVVQKQGGFPVLDIKITRTDTNNPYEIFPIPDAVMRAFAAPPAAPKVDITKIGDGVYYLAGESHHSVAVEFRNYVALVECPLGDARADAVIAAVKRNIPRKPIRYVVNTHHHFDHSGGLRACVAEGATILTQAENKPYYEKVWAMPHTISPDRLAKMPRPRKPLIEPVITRRVLSDGRQSLEIYQMEGSNHDASMLFAYVPKAKVLIEADAYTPGAANAPPTPPTKETRVLNDNLQRLKLDVQQIAPIHGRLVTIQEFRRAVGANSTN
;
A
#
# COMPACT_ATOMS: atom_id res chain seq x y z
N MET A 1 55.25 50.97 -18.78
CA MET A 1 54.79 51.70 -17.59
C MET A 1 53.49 51.08 -17.11
N ARG A 2 53.48 50.38 -15.98
CA ARG A 2 52.29 49.71 -15.43
C ARG A 2 51.28 50.76 -14.98
N ARG A 3 50.13 50.84 -15.65
CA ARG A 3 48.95 51.58 -15.18
C ARG A 3 47.92 50.55 -14.71
N VAL A 4 47.69 50.57 -13.41
CA VAL A 4 46.62 49.86 -12.71
C VAL A 4 45.32 50.60 -13.00
N PHE A 5 44.31 49.90 -13.53
CA PHE A 5 42.93 50.39 -13.60
C PHE A 5 42.07 49.52 -12.69
N THR A 6 41.55 50.16 -11.64
CA THR A 6 40.60 49.65 -10.67
C THR A 6 39.24 49.46 -11.32
N ILE A 7 38.72 48.24 -11.35
CA ILE A 7 37.32 47.95 -11.69
C ILE A 7 36.55 47.74 -10.39
N VAL A 8 35.52 48.56 -10.20
CA VAL A 8 34.55 48.50 -9.10
C VAL A 8 33.60 47.33 -9.35
N VAL A 9 33.59 46.34 -8.46
CA VAL A 9 32.57 45.28 -8.42
C VAL A 9 31.57 45.66 -7.33
N VAL A 10 30.32 45.93 -7.73
CA VAL A 10 29.19 46.04 -6.81
C VAL A 10 28.79 44.63 -6.40
N ILE A 11 29.17 44.24 -5.18
CA ILE A 11 28.73 43.00 -4.53
C ILE A 11 27.43 43.33 -3.77
N CYS A 12 26.30 42.82 -4.26
CA CYS A 12 25.09 42.71 -3.46
C CYS A 12 25.35 41.70 -2.34
N ALA A 13 25.50 42.20 -1.11
CA ALA A 13 25.67 41.37 0.08
C ALA A 13 24.37 40.62 0.38
N MET A 14 24.38 39.29 0.19
CA MET A 14 23.45 38.42 0.88
C MET A 14 23.76 38.46 2.38
N ALA A 15 22.76 38.82 3.19
CA ALA A 15 22.87 38.74 4.64
C ALA A 15 23.18 37.29 5.07
N PRO A 16 24.08 37.08 6.05
CA PRO A 16 24.37 35.74 6.53
C PRO A 16 23.14 35.21 7.26
N ALA A 17 22.71 34.00 6.88
CA ALA A 17 21.75 33.24 7.63
C ALA A 17 22.22 33.15 9.09
N ARG A 18 21.39 33.63 10.02
CA ARG A 18 21.59 33.46 11.46
C ARG A 18 21.91 32.00 11.73
N ALA A 19 23.12 31.74 12.22
CA ALA A 19 23.50 30.44 12.74
C ALA A 19 22.47 30.03 13.79
N GLN A 20 21.69 28.98 13.49
CA GLN A 20 20.85 28.33 14.48
C GLN A 20 21.75 27.87 15.63
N ASN A 21 21.29 28.20 16.83
CA ASN A 21 21.98 28.01 18.10
C ASN A 21 22.42 26.54 18.25
N ARG A 22 23.71 26.25 18.05
CA ARG A 22 24.32 24.91 18.19
C ARG A 22 24.36 24.39 19.64
N ASN A 23 23.81 25.14 20.59
CA ASN A 23 23.79 24.83 22.03
C ASN A 23 22.40 24.55 22.60
N ALA A 24 21.40 24.21 21.79
CA ALA A 24 20.17 23.64 22.34
C ALA A 24 20.50 22.28 23.00
N PRO A 25 20.17 22.06 24.29
CA PRO A 25 20.36 20.76 24.92
C PRO A 25 19.63 19.71 24.08
N ARG A 26 20.29 18.58 23.77
CA ARG A 26 19.57 17.41 23.28
C ARG A 26 18.45 17.10 24.28
N PRO A 27 17.20 16.86 23.85
CA PRO A 27 16.14 16.42 24.75
C PRO A 27 16.68 15.23 25.55
N GLN A 28 16.75 15.36 26.88
CA GLN A 28 17.08 14.21 27.72
C GLN A 28 15.95 13.19 27.59
N PRO A 29 16.26 11.89 27.47
CA PRO A 29 15.22 10.86 27.52
C PRO A 29 14.44 11.02 28.81
N ALA A 30 13.10 10.93 28.75
CA ALA A 30 12.29 10.92 29.95
C ALA A 30 12.75 9.80 30.90
N PRO A 31 12.76 10.03 32.23
CA PRO A 31 13.20 9.02 33.18
C PRO A 31 12.30 7.78 33.07
N ALA A 32 12.92 6.61 33.06
CA ALA A 32 12.20 5.36 33.07
C ALA A 32 11.44 5.19 34.39
N ILE A 33 10.22 4.64 34.31
CA ILE A 33 9.41 4.24 35.46
C ILE A 33 9.33 2.71 35.53
N ASP A 34 8.76 2.17 36.61
CA ASP A 34 8.56 0.73 36.76
C ASP A 34 7.61 0.19 35.68
N VAL A 35 8.19 -0.42 34.65
CA VAL A 35 7.46 -1.00 33.51
C VAL A 35 6.60 -2.19 33.92
N VAL A 36 7.04 -2.98 34.90
CA VAL A 36 6.29 -4.17 35.35
C VAL A 36 5.02 -3.73 36.09
N ALA A 37 5.13 -2.76 36.99
CA ALA A 37 3.98 -2.18 37.66
C ALA A 37 3.04 -1.51 36.65
N THR A 38 3.59 -0.70 35.75
CA THR A 38 2.81 0.01 34.71
C THR A 38 2.00 -0.94 33.83
N LEU A 39 2.61 -2.04 33.38
CA LEU A 39 1.92 -3.04 32.54
C LEU A 39 0.88 -3.84 33.32
N LYS A 40 1.12 -4.14 34.60
CA LYS A 40 0.11 -4.78 35.46
C LYS A 40 -1.08 -3.85 35.69
N ASP A 41 -0.86 -2.56 35.89
CA ASP A 41 -1.94 -1.59 36.04
C ASP A 41 -2.75 -1.46 34.74
N ALA A 42 -2.08 -1.42 33.58
CA ALA A 42 -2.74 -1.40 32.28
C ALA A 42 -3.56 -2.66 32.02
N ALA A 43 -2.98 -3.84 32.29
CA ALA A 43 -3.68 -5.12 32.18
C ALA A 43 -4.89 -5.19 33.13
N ASN A 44 -4.76 -4.67 34.34
CA ASN A 44 -5.86 -4.58 35.30
C ASN A 44 -6.94 -3.60 34.83
N ALA A 45 -6.57 -2.48 34.24
CA ALA A 45 -7.50 -1.47 33.72
C ALA A 45 -8.36 -1.98 32.55
N LEU A 46 -7.85 -2.95 31.78
CA LEU A 46 -8.62 -3.65 30.75
C LEU A 46 -9.34 -4.90 31.27
N GLY A 47 -9.19 -5.24 32.55
CA GLY A 47 -9.75 -6.46 33.11
C GLY A 47 -9.14 -7.71 32.49
N MET A 48 -7.82 -7.75 32.24
CA MET A 48 -7.13 -8.93 31.71
C MET A 48 -6.70 -9.91 32.80
N LEU A 49 -6.38 -9.40 34.00
CA LEU A 49 -5.81 -10.20 35.08
C LEU A 49 -6.89 -11.00 35.81
N ARG A 50 -6.62 -12.29 36.05
CA ARG A 50 -7.48 -13.25 36.76
C ARG A 50 -6.66 -13.98 37.83
N GLN A 51 -7.38 -14.66 38.73
CA GLN A 51 -6.83 -15.49 39.83
C GLN A 51 -5.99 -14.69 40.85
N ALA A 52 -5.62 -15.35 41.95
CA ALA A 52 -4.89 -14.73 43.06
C ALA A 52 -3.48 -14.23 42.67
N ASN A 53 -2.85 -14.88 41.69
CA ASN A 53 -1.54 -14.51 41.16
C ASN A 53 -1.60 -13.43 40.07
N ARG A 54 -2.80 -12.91 39.74
CA ARG A 54 -3.03 -11.85 38.76
C ARG A 54 -2.39 -12.15 37.41
N MET A 55 -2.69 -13.33 36.87
CA MET A 55 -2.25 -13.73 35.53
C MET A 55 -3.25 -13.27 34.47
N ASP A 56 -2.74 -12.86 33.32
CA ASP A 56 -3.55 -12.63 32.14
C ASP A 56 -4.15 -13.96 31.64
N ALA A 57 -5.47 -13.97 31.44
CA ALA A 57 -6.22 -15.16 31.04
C ALA A 57 -7.06 -14.95 29.76
N ILE A 58 -6.94 -13.80 29.10
CA ILE A 58 -7.64 -13.54 27.83
C ILE A 58 -6.79 -14.11 26.70
N ASN A 59 -7.35 -14.91 25.82
CA ASN A 59 -6.64 -15.52 24.70
C ASN A 59 -7.40 -15.31 23.39
N THR A 60 -8.69 -15.65 23.39
CA THR A 60 -9.56 -15.50 22.23
C THR A 60 -10.59 -14.40 22.49
N MET A 61 -10.94 -13.67 21.44
CA MET A 61 -11.96 -12.64 21.48
C MET A 61 -12.68 -12.55 20.14
N GLU A 62 -13.93 -12.11 20.19
CA GLU A 62 -14.67 -11.62 19.03
C GLU A 62 -15.06 -10.16 19.20
N LEU A 63 -15.01 -9.40 18.10
CA LEU A 63 -15.38 -7.98 18.06
C LEU A 63 -16.24 -7.71 16.83
N TRP A 64 -17.42 -7.12 17.04
CA TRP A 64 -18.31 -6.68 15.97
C TRP A 64 -18.45 -5.17 15.97
N GLY A 65 -18.49 -4.59 14.78
CA GLY A 65 -18.65 -3.16 14.62
C GLY A 65 -19.01 -2.77 13.19
N ALA A 66 -19.17 -1.46 13.01
CA ALA A 66 -19.39 -0.86 11.71
C ALA A 66 -18.73 0.52 11.63
N GLY A 67 -18.44 0.96 10.41
CA GLY A 67 -17.81 2.24 10.15
C GLY A 67 -17.24 2.30 8.74
N THR A 68 -15.98 2.69 8.62
CA THR A 68 -15.29 2.87 7.35
C THR A 68 -13.99 2.08 7.32
N SER A 69 -13.74 1.38 6.22
CA SER A 69 -12.41 0.88 5.86
C SER A 69 -11.95 1.58 4.59
N TYR A 70 -10.65 1.59 4.30
CA TYR A 70 -10.13 2.38 3.19
C TYR A 70 -9.14 1.60 2.32
N ALA A 71 -9.05 1.96 1.04
CA ALA A 71 -8.08 1.38 0.11
C ALA A 71 -6.73 2.11 0.20
N LEU A 72 -5.81 1.60 1.01
CA LEU A 72 -4.45 2.12 1.14
C LEU A 72 -3.78 2.30 -0.24
N GLY A 73 -3.27 3.49 -0.52
CA GLY A 73 -2.50 3.77 -1.73
C GLY A 73 -3.31 3.84 -3.03
N GLN A 74 -4.62 4.03 -2.93
CA GLN A 74 -5.55 4.15 -4.08
C GLN A 74 -6.24 5.53 -4.16
N GLN A 75 -5.66 6.54 -3.51
CA GLN A 75 -6.22 7.89 -3.42
C GLN A 75 -6.46 8.54 -4.80
N TYR A 76 -7.43 9.44 -4.88
CA TYR A 76 -7.74 10.13 -6.15
C TYR A 76 -6.69 11.19 -6.51
N HIS A 77 -6.21 11.95 -5.51
CA HIS A 77 -5.11 12.89 -5.62
C HIS A 77 -3.92 12.38 -4.81
N ALA A 78 -2.70 12.54 -5.32
CA ALA A 78 -1.51 11.87 -4.80
C ALA A 78 -1.25 12.07 -3.30
N ASP A 79 -1.59 13.25 -2.75
CA ASP A 79 -1.44 13.60 -1.35
C ASP A 79 -2.76 13.59 -0.55
N GLY A 80 -3.85 13.08 -1.16
CA GLY A 80 -5.18 13.00 -0.58
C GLY A 80 -5.44 11.74 0.26
N PRO A 81 -6.61 11.66 0.91
CA PRO A 81 -7.00 10.53 1.71
C PRO A 81 -7.25 9.26 0.88
N TRP A 82 -7.10 8.10 1.51
CA TRP A 82 -7.46 6.80 0.95
C TRP A 82 -8.96 6.75 0.61
N PRO A 83 -9.38 6.06 -0.46
CA PRO A 83 -10.79 5.94 -0.81
C PRO A 83 -11.58 5.14 0.25
N PRO A 84 -12.73 5.64 0.72
CA PRO A 84 -13.51 5.01 1.77
C PRO A 84 -14.50 3.95 1.26
N PHE A 85 -14.70 2.91 2.05
CA PHE A 85 -15.80 1.95 1.94
C PHE A 85 -16.64 1.98 3.20
N LYS A 86 -17.96 2.06 3.05
CA LYS A 86 -18.87 1.77 4.16
C LYS A 86 -18.73 0.30 4.53
N THR A 87 -18.46 0.02 5.81
CA THR A 87 -17.96 -1.29 6.25
C THR A 87 -18.72 -1.81 7.46
N GLU A 88 -19.24 -3.02 7.38
CA GLU A 88 -19.52 -3.88 8.55
C GLU A 88 -18.29 -4.74 8.80
N TRP A 89 -17.92 -4.91 10.06
CA TRP A 89 -16.63 -5.49 10.45
C TRP A 89 -16.81 -6.47 11.61
N HIS A 90 -16.27 -7.66 11.45
CA HIS A 90 -16.21 -8.70 12.47
C HIS A 90 -14.79 -9.25 12.53
N ALA A 91 -14.18 -9.22 13.71
CA ALA A 91 -12.89 -9.85 13.95
C ALA A 91 -12.98 -10.92 15.02
N THR A 92 -12.31 -12.03 14.74
CA THR A 92 -12.06 -13.14 15.65
C THR A 92 -10.55 -13.28 15.81
N LEU A 93 -10.05 -13.44 17.04
CA LEU A 93 -8.60 -13.50 17.29
C LEU A 93 -8.19 -14.57 18.30
N SER A 94 -6.93 -14.99 18.24
CA SER A 94 -6.24 -15.86 19.21
C SER A 94 -4.80 -15.37 19.40
N TYR A 95 -4.45 -14.95 20.63
CA TYR A 95 -3.08 -14.50 20.92
C TYR A 95 -2.08 -15.67 20.98
N ALA A 96 -2.50 -16.83 21.49
CA ALA A 96 -1.64 -18.02 21.56
C ALA A 96 -1.23 -18.53 20.18
N GLU A 97 -2.12 -18.46 19.19
CA GLU A 97 -1.83 -18.84 17.80
C GLU A 97 -1.23 -17.69 16.97
N SER A 98 -1.15 -16.48 17.52
CA SER A 98 -0.88 -15.25 16.77
C SER A 98 -1.78 -15.17 15.53
N ALA A 99 -3.09 -15.30 15.75
CA ALA A 99 -4.08 -15.46 14.69
C ALA A 99 -5.22 -14.44 14.77
N MET A 100 -5.70 -14.03 13.60
CA MET A 100 -6.84 -13.14 13.44
C MET A 100 -7.55 -13.43 12.12
N ARG A 101 -8.87 -13.55 12.17
CA ARG A 101 -9.78 -13.57 11.02
C ARG A 101 -10.59 -12.28 11.06
N VAL A 102 -10.60 -11.55 9.96
CA VAL A 102 -11.43 -10.34 9.78
C VAL A 102 -12.37 -10.59 8.62
N ASP A 103 -13.66 -10.60 8.91
CA ASP A 103 -14.75 -10.59 7.93
C ASP A 103 -15.27 -9.15 7.78
N MET A 104 -15.29 -8.66 6.55
CA MET A 104 -15.77 -7.32 6.20
C MET A 104 -16.80 -7.40 5.08
N ALA A 105 -17.97 -6.79 5.31
CA ALA A 105 -18.89 -6.45 4.24
C ALA A 105 -18.70 -4.97 3.86
N ARG A 106 -18.29 -4.71 2.62
CA ARG A 106 -18.00 -3.38 2.07
C ARG A 106 -19.05 -2.95 1.06
N ASN A 107 -19.44 -1.69 1.17
CA ASN A 107 -20.33 -0.98 0.28
C ASN A 107 -19.70 0.33 -0.19
N ASN A 108 -20.26 0.89 -1.26
CA ASN A 108 -19.95 2.25 -1.68
C ASN A 108 -20.19 3.24 -0.53
N PRO A 109 -19.35 4.28 -0.39
CA PRO A 109 -19.54 5.30 0.62
C PRO A 109 -20.83 6.09 0.37
N ASP A 110 -21.44 6.59 1.45
CA ASP A 110 -22.62 7.46 1.36
C ASP A 110 -22.21 8.87 0.87
N GLY A 111 -23.09 9.54 0.13
CA GLY A 111 -22.89 10.95 -0.26
C GLY A 111 -23.32 11.27 -1.70
N PRO A 112 -23.53 12.56 -2.03
CA PRO A 112 -24.02 12.96 -3.36
C PRO A 112 -22.92 13.13 -4.41
N GLY A 113 -21.64 13.08 -4.02
CA GLY A 113 -20.50 13.30 -4.92
C GLY A 113 -20.15 12.07 -5.76
N PRO A 114 -19.33 12.25 -6.82
CA PRO A 114 -18.77 11.11 -7.53
C PRO A 114 -17.91 10.28 -6.57
N ILE A 115 -18.02 8.96 -6.67
CA ILE A 115 -17.09 8.06 -6.02
C ILE A 115 -15.80 8.06 -6.85
N GLN A 116 -14.70 8.42 -6.19
CA GLN A 116 -13.39 8.64 -6.80
C GLN A 116 -12.30 7.92 -6.01
N GLY A 117 -11.18 7.65 -6.67
CA GLY A 117 -10.11 6.79 -6.20
C GLY A 117 -10.20 5.38 -6.78
N GLY A 118 -9.12 4.62 -6.61
CA GLY A 118 -9.02 3.23 -7.03
C GLY A 118 -9.63 2.26 -6.02
N GLY A 119 -9.07 1.05 -5.94
CA GLY A 119 -9.56 0.00 -5.05
C GLY A 119 -10.90 -0.59 -5.49
N PHE A 120 -11.16 -0.61 -6.81
CA PHE A 120 -12.40 -1.07 -7.43
C PHE A 120 -13.65 -0.21 -7.16
N LEU A 121 -13.46 1.03 -6.69
CA LEU A 121 -14.55 1.97 -6.51
C LEU A 121 -14.95 2.65 -7.84
N PRO A 122 -16.25 2.94 -8.06
CA PRO A 122 -17.39 2.47 -7.29
C PRO A 122 -17.60 0.95 -7.44
N LEU A 123 -17.98 0.30 -6.34
CA LEU A 123 -18.35 -1.11 -6.32
C LEU A 123 -19.61 -1.34 -7.16
N ALA A 124 -19.56 -2.33 -8.05
CA ALA A 124 -20.72 -2.77 -8.84
C ALA A 124 -21.77 -3.50 -7.99
N ALA A 125 -21.35 -4.13 -6.90
CA ALA A 125 -22.16 -4.81 -5.91
C ALA A 125 -21.42 -4.80 -4.56
N PRO A 126 -22.12 -4.99 -3.43
CA PRO A 126 -21.47 -5.18 -2.13
C PRO A 126 -20.40 -6.28 -2.20
N GLN A 127 -19.28 -6.07 -1.51
CA GLN A 127 -18.16 -7.02 -1.46
C GLN A 127 -18.02 -7.62 -0.06
N THR A 128 -17.73 -8.92 0.01
CA THR A 128 -17.31 -9.58 1.25
C THR A 128 -15.83 -9.92 1.16
N LEU A 129 -15.07 -9.58 2.20
CA LEU A 129 -13.63 -9.84 2.31
C LEU A 129 -13.34 -10.53 3.64
N ILE A 130 -12.96 -11.80 3.58
CA ILE A 130 -12.51 -12.56 4.74
C ILE A 130 -11.00 -12.72 4.63
N THR A 131 -10.27 -12.08 5.53
CA THR A 131 -8.81 -12.12 5.60
C THR A 131 -8.38 -12.83 6.87
N VAL A 132 -7.40 -13.72 6.77
CA VAL A 132 -6.92 -14.51 7.90
C VAL A 132 -5.39 -14.45 7.99
N VAL A 133 -4.89 -14.40 9.21
CA VAL A 133 -3.48 -14.64 9.54
C VAL A 133 -3.40 -15.62 10.71
N ALA A 134 -2.41 -16.51 10.70
CA ALA A 134 -2.09 -17.40 11.82
C ALA A 134 -0.59 -17.69 11.79
N GLY A 135 0.16 -17.17 12.77
CA GLY A 135 1.62 -17.16 12.75
C GLY A 135 2.16 -16.58 11.43
N LYS A 136 2.97 -17.37 10.72
CA LYS A 136 3.56 -17.00 9.42
C LYS A 136 2.61 -17.07 8.23
N TYR A 137 1.45 -17.71 8.37
CA TYR A 137 0.53 -17.96 7.26
C TYR A 137 -0.50 -16.84 7.13
N ALA A 138 -0.76 -16.40 5.90
CA ALA A 138 -1.84 -15.46 5.59
C ALA A 138 -2.61 -15.93 4.36
N TRP A 139 -3.94 -15.88 4.41
CA TRP A 139 -4.82 -16.27 3.31
C TRP A 139 -6.15 -15.53 3.34
N ASN A 140 -6.86 -15.53 2.21
CA ASN A 140 -8.22 -15.03 2.09
C ASN A 140 -9.16 -16.22 1.99
N GLU A 141 -10.35 -16.09 2.54
CA GLU A 141 -11.41 -17.09 2.50
C GLU A 141 -12.58 -16.55 1.68
N SER A 142 -13.19 -17.39 0.82
CA SER A 142 -14.43 -17.02 0.12
C SER A 142 -15.67 -17.07 1.02
N GLU A 143 -15.58 -17.84 2.09
CA GLU A 143 -16.55 -18.04 3.17
C GLU A 143 -15.76 -18.49 4.41
N ILE A 144 -16.25 -18.24 5.62
CA ILE A 144 -15.49 -18.57 6.84
C ILE A 144 -15.12 -20.07 6.85
N GLY A 145 -13.83 -20.36 7.01
CA GLY A 145 -13.31 -21.73 7.01
C GLY A 145 -13.18 -22.37 5.62
N ALA A 146 -13.22 -21.57 4.54
CA ALA A 146 -13.01 -22.04 3.18
C ALA A 146 -11.72 -22.87 3.03
N GLY A 147 -11.76 -23.91 2.18
CA GLY A 147 -10.61 -24.75 1.88
C GLY A 147 -10.23 -25.79 2.95
N LEU A 148 -10.92 -25.82 4.09
CA LEU A 148 -10.73 -26.86 5.12
C LEU A 148 -11.41 -28.18 4.75
N VAL A 149 -12.57 -28.09 4.09
CA VAL A 149 -13.28 -29.25 3.56
C VAL A 149 -13.08 -29.29 2.05
N PRO A 150 -12.63 -30.42 1.47
CA PRO A 150 -12.45 -30.53 0.02
C PRO A 150 -13.70 -30.12 -0.75
N GLY A 151 -13.56 -29.15 -1.66
CA GLY A 151 -14.65 -28.64 -2.50
C GLY A 151 -15.58 -27.62 -1.82
N LYS A 152 -15.29 -27.16 -0.59
CA LYS A 152 -16.04 -26.11 0.10
C LYS A 152 -15.22 -24.82 0.21
N GLY A 153 -15.71 -23.77 -0.43
CA GLY A 153 -15.03 -22.49 -0.52
C GLY A 153 -13.66 -22.55 -1.19
N ALA A 154 -13.03 -21.39 -1.33
CA ALA A 154 -11.65 -21.24 -1.75
C ALA A 154 -10.84 -20.52 -0.66
N ALA A 155 -9.71 -21.12 -0.27
CA ALA A 155 -8.66 -20.44 0.49
C ALA A 155 -7.54 -20.02 -0.47
N THR A 156 -7.34 -18.71 -0.60
CA THR A 156 -6.30 -18.14 -1.47
C THR A 156 -5.18 -17.56 -0.62
N THR A 157 -3.96 -18.07 -0.81
CA THR A 157 -2.75 -17.58 -0.14
C THR A 157 -2.55 -16.09 -0.37
N ALA A 158 -2.23 -15.35 0.68
CA ALA A 158 -2.02 -13.90 0.63
C ALA A 158 -0.56 -13.55 0.98
N PHE A 159 0.37 -13.93 0.11
CA PHE A 159 1.80 -13.66 0.30
C PHE A 159 2.08 -12.17 0.52
N GLY A 160 3.06 -11.87 1.37
CA GLY A 160 3.45 -10.49 1.68
C GLY A 160 2.53 -9.74 2.64
N THR A 161 1.35 -10.28 2.99
CA THR A 161 0.38 -9.60 3.87
C THR A 161 0.44 -10.03 5.33
N THR A 162 1.29 -11.02 5.67
CA THR A 162 1.41 -11.56 7.03
C THR A 162 1.73 -10.46 8.05
N GLN A 163 2.72 -9.61 7.75
CA GLN A 163 3.13 -8.52 8.64
C GLN A 163 1.98 -7.53 8.87
N ASP A 164 1.32 -7.06 7.82
CA ASP A 164 0.21 -6.09 7.92
C ASP A 164 -0.94 -6.61 8.78
N ARG A 165 -1.30 -7.90 8.62
CA ARG A 165 -2.38 -8.52 9.40
C ARG A 165 -1.99 -8.77 10.86
N GLN A 166 -0.75 -9.18 11.10
CA GLN A 166 -0.22 -9.33 12.46
C GLN A 166 -0.16 -7.98 13.19
N VAL A 167 0.12 -6.88 12.49
CA VAL A 167 0.14 -5.54 13.10
C VAL A 167 -1.23 -5.20 13.68
N LEU A 168 -2.33 -5.43 12.97
CA LEU A 168 -3.66 -5.19 13.53
C LEU A 168 -3.85 -5.96 14.84
N LEU A 169 -3.57 -7.27 14.86
CA LEU A 169 -3.68 -8.12 16.06
C LEU A 169 -2.86 -7.57 17.26
N TRP A 170 -1.57 -7.31 17.05
CA TRP A 170 -0.65 -6.96 18.13
C TRP A 170 -0.69 -5.48 18.54
N THR A 171 -1.34 -4.62 17.75
CA THR A 171 -1.54 -3.21 18.11
C THR A 171 -2.89 -2.92 18.76
N LEU A 172 -3.85 -3.87 18.79
CA LEU A 172 -5.03 -3.76 19.64
C LEU A 172 -4.63 -3.67 21.13
N PRO A 173 -5.46 -3.07 22.02
CA PRO A 173 -5.06 -2.75 23.40
C PRO A 173 -4.57 -3.97 24.20
N HIS A 174 -5.31 -5.08 24.10
CA HIS A 174 -4.98 -6.35 24.76
C HIS A 174 -3.70 -6.97 24.17
N GLY A 175 -3.55 -6.96 22.85
CA GLY A 175 -2.37 -7.45 22.15
C GLY A 175 -1.11 -6.66 22.48
N ALA A 176 -1.21 -5.33 22.55
CA ALA A 176 -0.10 -4.45 22.88
C ALA A 176 0.41 -4.67 24.31
N ILE A 177 -0.50 -4.81 25.28
CA ILE A 177 -0.13 -5.13 26.67
C ILE A 177 0.52 -6.52 26.75
N LYS A 178 -0.05 -7.54 26.08
CA LYS A 178 0.53 -8.90 26.02
C LYS A 178 1.94 -8.89 25.43
N ALA A 179 2.13 -8.21 24.30
CA ALA A 179 3.43 -8.08 23.65
C ALA A 179 4.44 -7.38 24.56
N ALA A 180 4.05 -6.29 25.23
CA ALA A 180 4.91 -5.57 26.16
C ALA A 180 5.27 -6.40 27.40
N MET A 181 4.33 -7.17 27.95
CA MET A 181 4.59 -8.08 29.07
C MET A 181 5.53 -9.21 28.66
N ALA A 182 5.33 -9.80 27.48
CA ALA A 182 6.18 -10.85 26.93
C ALA A 182 7.61 -10.36 26.62
N ALA A 183 7.77 -9.08 26.28
CA ALA A 183 9.06 -8.46 26.05
C ALA A 183 9.94 -8.38 27.32
N GLY A 184 9.34 -8.47 28.52
CA GLY A 184 10.05 -8.47 29.79
C GLY A 184 10.96 -7.23 29.95
N SER A 185 12.25 -7.46 30.20
CA SER A 185 13.23 -6.38 30.39
C SER A 185 13.50 -5.53 29.14
N LYS A 186 12.98 -5.92 27.97
CA LYS A 186 13.08 -5.13 26.73
C LYS A 186 11.96 -4.09 26.61
N ALA A 187 10.92 -4.16 27.44
CA ALA A 187 9.91 -3.11 27.52
C ALA A 187 10.42 -1.97 28.41
N VAL A 188 10.16 -0.73 28.01
CA VAL A 188 10.57 0.47 28.74
C VAL A 188 9.36 1.38 28.91
N ALA A 189 9.03 1.74 30.14
CA ALA A 189 7.99 2.72 30.46
C ALA A 189 8.61 4.07 30.81
N THR A 190 8.02 5.16 30.33
CA THR A 190 8.48 6.54 30.54
C THR A 190 7.29 7.48 30.75
N ILE A 191 7.55 8.67 31.30
CA ILE A 191 6.59 9.77 31.34
C ILE A 191 7.07 10.90 30.44
N GLU A 192 6.37 11.14 29.34
CA GLU A 192 6.71 12.16 28.37
C GLU A 192 5.59 13.20 28.28
N GLY A 193 5.90 14.46 28.61
CA GLY A 193 4.90 15.52 28.63
C GLY A 193 3.73 15.24 29.60
N GLY A 194 3.96 14.48 30.67
CA GLY A 194 2.93 14.05 31.62
C GLY A 194 2.15 12.80 31.21
N VAL A 195 2.43 12.22 30.05
CA VAL A 195 1.74 11.03 29.52
C VAL A 195 2.60 9.78 29.72
N THR A 196 1.99 8.69 30.18
CA THR A 196 2.70 7.41 30.34
C THR A 196 2.83 6.73 28.97
N MET A 197 4.05 6.38 28.60
CA MET A 197 4.34 5.67 27.35
C MET A 197 5.13 4.39 27.62
N VAL A 198 4.84 3.32 26.88
CA VAL A 198 5.56 2.05 26.95
C VAL A 198 6.07 1.69 25.56
N THR A 199 7.38 1.51 25.43
CA THR A 199 8.04 1.08 24.19
C THR A 199 8.48 -0.37 24.34
N PHE A 200 8.20 -1.22 23.36
CA PHE A 200 8.48 -2.66 23.43
C PHE A 200 8.67 -3.28 22.04
N PRO A 201 9.50 -4.33 21.90
CA PRO A 201 9.58 -5.12 20.67
C PRO A 201 8.28 -5.89 20.42
N LEU A 202 7.89 -6.01 19.15
CA LEU A 202 6.73 -6.83 18.75
C LEU A 202 7.12 -8.33 18.61
N PRO A 203 6.19 -9.26 18.87
CA PRO A 203 6.46 -10.69 18.86
C PRO A 203 6.30 -11.34 17.48
N GLY A 204 6.69 -12.62 17.37
CA GLY A 204 6.38 -13.47 16.22
C GLY A 204 6.95 -12.93 14.90
N GLU A 205 6.12 -12.91 13.86
CA GLU A 205 6.47 -12.41 12.52
C GLU A 205 6.75 -10.90 12.46
N LEU A 206 6.48 -10.17 13.56
CA LEU A 206 6.82 -8.75 13.71
C LEU A 206 8.16 -8.54 14.43
N SER A 207 8.91 -9.62 14.69
CA SER A 207 10.22 -9.55 15.34
C SER A 207 11.17 -8.61 14.57
N GLY A 208 11.79 -7.68 15.29
CA GLY A 208 12.63 -6.63 14.72
C GLY A 208 11.93 -5.27 14.63
N LEU A 209 10.60 -5.25 14.72
CA LEU A 209 9.83 -4.03 14.86
C LEU A 209 9.65 -3.65 16.33
N THR A 210 9.47 -2.35 16.58
CA THR A 210 9.21 -1.80 17.90
C THR A 210 7.90 -1.04 17.88
N ALA A 211 7.04 -1.31 18.86
CA ALA A 211 5.82 -0.56 19.08
C ALA A 211 5.96 0.41 20.27
N ARG A 212 5.12 1.44 20.25
CA ARG A 212 4.97 2.41 21.33
C ARG A 212 3.51 2.55 21.69
N MET A 213 3.18 2.24 22.93
CA MET A 213 1.84 2.35 23.50
C MET A 213 1.75 3.58 24.40
N THR A 214 0.70 4.37 24.24
CA THR A 214 0.37 5.53 25.07
C THR A 214 -0.81 5.17 25.97
N LEU A 215 -0.70 5.45 27.27
CA LEU A 215 -1.74 5.16 28.25
C LEU A 215 -2.45 6.43 28.76
N ASP A 216 -3.75 6.34 29.02
CA ASP A 216 -4.51 7.39 29.72
C ASP A 216 -4.24 7.40 31.25
N ASP A 217 -4.93 8.30 31.96
CA ASP A 217 -4.88 8.43 33.42
C ASP A 217 -5.39 7.17 34.15
N LYS A 218 -6.32 6.44 33.53
CA LYS A 218 -6.82 5.13 33.97
C LYS A 218 -5.94 3.96 33.52
N LYS A 219 -4.76 4.23 32.95
CA LYS A 219 -3.78 3.25 32.46
C LYS A 219 -4.27 2.40 31.28
N ARG A 220 -5.29 2.84 30.55
CA ARG A 220 -5.79 2.15 29.35
C ARG A 220 -5.03 2.63 28.10
N PRO A 221 -4.70 1.75 27.15
CA PRO A 221 -4.09 2.16 25.89
C PRO A 221 -5.00 3.11 25.10
N VAL A 222 -4.53 4.32 24.78
CA VAL A 222 -5.26 5.25 23.90
C VAL A 222 -4.66 5.32 22.51
N LYS A 223 -3.42 4.86 22.36
CA LYS A 223 -2.74 4.78 21.08
C LYS A 223 -1.63 3.74 21.10
N VAL A 224 -1.46 3.00 19.99
CA VAL A 224 -0.31 2.14 19.71
C VAL A 224 0.25 2.48 18.33
N GLU A 225 1.55 2.75 18.26
CA GLU A 225 2.25 3.13 17.04
C GLU A 225 3.41 2.16 16.75
N THR A 226 3.58 1.77 15.50
CA THR A 226 4.73 1.02 15.00
C THR A 226 5.11 1.50 13.60
N ARG A 227 6.25 1.05 13.08
CA ARG A 227 6.64 1.27 11.69
C ARG A 227 6.72 -0.06 10.95
N ILE A 228 6.19 -0.09 9.73
CA ILE A 228 6.25 -1.23 8.84
C ILE A 228 6.81 -0.82 7.49
N ASP A 229 7.35 -1.78 6.75
CA ASP A 229 7.83 -1.55 5.40
C ASP A 229 6.66 -1.31 4.45
N ASN A 230 6.86 -0.41 3.49
CA ASN A 230 5.94 -0.17 2.39
C ASN A 230 6.75 0.23 1.14
N PRO A 231 6.50 -0.39 -0.04
CA PRO A 231 7.27 -0.10 -1.26
C PRO A 231 7.27 1.38 -1.70
N VAL A 232 6.25 2.15 -1.34
CA VAL A 232 6.11 3.57 -1.72
C VAL A 232 6.52 4.50 -0.59
N LEU A 233 6.04 4.22 0.63
CA LEU A 233 6.20 5.10 1.79
C LEU A 233 7.43 4.77 2.67
N GLY A 234 8.16 3.70 2.36
CA GLY A 234 9.32 3.25 3.14
C GLY A 234 8.91 2.78 4.52
N ASP A 235 9.55 3.32 5.57
CA ASP A 235 9.26 3.02 6.97
C ASP A 235 7.95 3.71 7.41
N MET A 236 6.84 3.23 6.85
CA MET A 236 5.49 3.74 7.02
C MET A 236 5.04 3.64 8.47
N VAL A 237 4.53 4.76 9.01
CA VAL A 237 3.89 4.76 10.34
C VAL A 237 2.55 4.07 10.26
N ASN A 238 2.34 3.10 11.16
CA ASN A 238 1.04 2.53 11.48
C ASN A 238 0.64 2.98 12.89
N GLU A 239 -0.43 3.77 12.98
CA GLU A 239 -0.97 4.31 14.24
C GLU A 239 -2.37 3.71 14.47
N THR A 240 -2.63 3.12 15.63
CA THR A 240 -3.98 2.70 16.03
C THR A 240 -4.38 3.44 17.30
N SER A 241 -5.47 4.18 17.25
CA SER A 241 -6.01 4.97 18.36
C SER A 241 -7.31 4.36 18.89
N PHE A 242 -7.55 4.54 20.18
CA PHE A 242 -8.63 3.92 20.92
C PHE A 242 -9.39 4.95 21.76
N SER A 243 -10.72 4.92 21.70
CA SER A 243 -11.58 5.71 22.57
C SER A 243 -12.81 4.92 23.01
N ASP A 244 -13.62 5.55 23.86
CA ASP A 244 -14.94 5.07 24.25
C ASP A 244 -14.94 3.67 24.86
N TYR A 245 -13.94 3.38 25.68
CA TYR A 245 -13.81 2.11 26.39
C TYR A 245 -15.08 1.74 27.16
N ALA A 246 -15.61 0.55 26.89
CA ALA A 246 -16.86 0.06 27.43
C ALA A 246 -16.81 -1.46 27.68
N LEU A 247 -17.78 -1.95 28.45
CA LEU A 247 -18.10 -3.38 28.57
C LEU A 247 -19.14 -3.69 27.50
N LEU A 248 -18.74 -4.36 26.42
CA LEU A 248 -19.58 -4.62 25.23
C LEU A 248 -19.98 -6.09 25.09
N ASP A 249 -19.63 -6.91 26.08
CA ASP A 249 -20.04 -8.31 26.14
C ASP A 249 -21.52 -8.44 26.47
N GLU A 250 -22.17 -9.44 25.88
CA GLU A 250 -23.54 -9.82 26.22
C GLU A 250 -23.64 -10.30 27.68
N VAL A 251 -22.62 -11.02 28.13
CA VAL A 251 -22.43 -11.41 29.54
C VAL A 251 -21.24 -10.63 30.09
N GLN A 252 -21.49 -9.73 31.04
CA GLN A 252 -20.44 -8.87 31.60
C GLN A 252 -19.38 -9.67 32.35
N THR A 253 -18.12 -9.51 31.95
CA THR A 253 -16.94 -10.16 32.57
C THR A 253 -15.84 -9.19 32.95
N ASP A 254 -16.20 -7.90 33.08
CA ASP A 254 -15.33 -6.78 33.45
C ASP A 254 -14.11 -6.58 32.51
N VAL A 255 -14.18 -7.11 31.27
CA VAL A 255 -13.16 -6.89 30.25
C VAL A 255 -13.52 -5.63 29.45
N TYR A 256 -12.67 -4.60 29.55
CA TYR A 256 -12.90 -3.36 28.82
C TYR A 256 -12.28 -3.42 27.42
N VAL A 257 -13.10 -3.10 26.43
CA VAL A 257 -12.71 -3.00 25.02
C VAL A 257 -12.93 -1.57 24.52
N PRO A 258 -12.15 -1.10 23.53
CA PRO A 258 -12.41 0.21 22.93
C PRO A 258 -13.72 0.19 22.15
N GLY A 259 -14.62 1.16 22.41
CA GLY A 259 -15.84 1.35 21.63
C GLY A 259 -15.59 1.97 20.25
N HIS A 260 -14.41 2.55 20.04
CA HIS A 260 -14.00 3.12 18.75
C HIS A 260 -12.52 2.86 18.49
N VAL A 261 -12.23 2.33 17.31
CA VAL A 261 -10.87 2.00 16.84
C VAL A 261 -10.61 2.74 15.54
N VAL A 262 -9.56 3.57 15.51
CA VAL A 262 -9.11 4.25 14.30
C VAL A 262 -7.67 3.85 14.01
N GLN A 263 -7.42 3.18 12.89
CA GLN A 263 -6.09 2.89 12.40
C GLN A 263 -5.74 3.80 11.22
N LYS A 264 -4.56 4.39 11.26
CA LYS A 264 -3.98 5.21 10.18
C LYS A 264 -2.69 4.60 9.67
N GLN A 265 -2.51 4.69 8.36
CA GLN A 265 -1.28 4.36 7.66
C GLN A 265 -0.96 5.47 6.67
N GLY A 266 0.31 5.89 6.60
CA GLY A 266 0.74 7.00 5.73
C GLY A 266 0.07 8.35 6.05
N GLY A 267 -0.45 8.52 7.27
CA GLY A 267 -1.13 9.75 7.72
C GLY A 267 -2.65 9.77 7.52
N PHE A 268 -3.23 8.78 6.83
CA PHE A 268 -4.66 8.71 6.58
C PHE A 268 -5.30 7.44 7.16
N PRO A 269 -6.60 7.46 7.50
CA PRO A 269 -7.29 6.28 8.05
C PRO A 269 -7.32 5.11 7.07
N VAL A 270 -7.02 3.91 7.54
CA VAL A 270 -7.26 2.62 6.86
C VAL A 270 -8.39 1.82 7.51
N LEU A 271 -8.72 2.14 8.76
CA LEU A 271 -9.82 1.57 9.52
C LEU A 271 -10.38 2.63 10.47
N ASP A 272 -11.69 2.78 10.53
CA ASP A 272 -12.43 3.63 11.48
C ASP A 272 -13.72 2.88 11.84
N ILE A 273 -13.71 2.16 12.96
CA ILE A 273 -14.78 1.22 13.31
C ILE A 273 -15.28 1.49 14.72
N LYS A 274 -16.60 1.68 14.83
CA LYS A 274 -17.30 1.68 16.10
C LYS A 274 -17.63 0.24 16.50
N ILE A 275 -17.05 -0.23 17.59
CA ILE A 275 -17.33 -1.55 18.15
C ILE A 275 -18.64 -1.48 18.93
N THR A 276 -19.54 -2.41 18.65
CA THR A 276 -20.90 -2.43 19.21
C THR A 276 -21.17 -3.66 20.06
N ARG A 277 -20.40 -4.73 19.87
CA ARG A 277 -20.52 -5.99 20.60
C ARG A 277 -19.15 -6.67 20.69
N THR A 278 -18.91 -7.41 21.76
CA THR A 278 -17.78 -8.33 21.89
C THR A 278 -18.18 -9.66 22.51
N ASP A 279 -17.29 -10.65 22.34
CA ASP A 279 -17.20 -11.81 23.23
C ASP A 279 -15.75 -11.91 23.70
N THR A 280 -15.53 -11.56 24.97
CA THR A 280 -14.22 -11.59 25.62
C THR A 280 -14.06 -12.79 26.55
N ASN A 281 -15.00 -13.73 26.55
CA ASN A 281 -15.07 -14.85 27.49
C ASN A 281 -14.22 -16.06 27.06
N ASN A 282 -13.19 -15.82 26.27
CA ASN A 282 -12.43 -16.84 25.56
C ASN A 282 -13.34 -17.79 24.75
N PRO A 283 -14.10 -17.27 23.76
CA PRO A 283 -14.91 -18.11 22.89
C PRO A 283 -14.04 -19.19 22.22
N TYR A 284 -14.67 -20.32 21.90
CA TYR A 284 -13.99 -21.42 21.22
C TYR A 284 -13.73 -21.04 19.76
N GLU A 285 -12.55 -20.48 19.52
CA GLU A 285 -12.11 -20.03 18.20
C GLU A 285 -10.89 -20.81 17.76
N ILE A 286 -10.91 -21.24 16.49
CA ILE A 286 -9.83 -22.02 15.89
C ILE A 286 -9.43 -21.45 14.53
N PHE A 287 -8.14 -21.54 14.22
CA PHE A 287 -7.54 -21.04 12.99
C PHE A 287 -6.80 -22.16 12.23
N PRO A 288 -7.49 -23.27 11.88
CA PRO A 288 -6.85 -24.32 11.12
C PRO A 288 -6.36 -23.76 9.78
N ILE A 289 -5.09 -24.02 9.47
CA ILE A 289 -4.47 -23.55 8.23
C ILE A 289 -4.81 -24.56 7.14
N PRO A 290 -5.43 -24.15 6.02
CA PRO A 290 -5.70 -25.07 4.92
C PRO A 290 -4.42 -25.70 4.36
N ASP A 291 -4.46 -26.99 4.03
CA ASP A 291 -3.31 -27.74 3.51
C ASP A 291 -2.67 -27.07 2.28
N ALA A 292 -3.49 -26.49 1.41
CA ALA A 292 -3.01 -25.76 0.23
C ALA A 292 -2.18 -24.52 0.62
N VAL A 293 -2.59 -23.81 1.67
CA VAL A 293 -1.86 -22.65 2.21
C VAL A 293 -0.55 -23.11 2.83
N MET A 294 -0.54 -24.16 3.65
CA MET A 294 0.69 -24.71 4.22
C MET A 294 1.70 -25.12 3.15
N ARG A 295 1.25 -25.85 2.12
CA ARG A 295 2.10 -26.26 1.00
C ARG A 295 2.69 -25.07 0.25
N ALA A 296 1.90 -24.04 0.01
CA ALA A 296 2.34 -22.85 -0.71
C ALA A 296 3.41 -22.06 0.07
N PHE A 297 3.27 -21.94 1.39
CA PHE A 297 4.27 -21.29 2.26
C PHE A 297 5.50 -22.15 2.54
N ALA A 298 5.44 -23.47 2.33
CA ALA A 298 6.60 -24.35 2.44
C ALA A 298 7.50 -24.29 1.20
N ALA A 299 6.97 -23.86 0.05
CA ALA A 299 7.75 -23.65 -1.15
C ALA A 299 8.63 -22.40 -0.99
N PRO A 300 9.89 -22.40 -1.49
CA PRO A 300 10.68 -21.19 -1.59
C PRO A 300 9.90 -20.11 -2.37
N PRO A 301 9.94 -18.83 -1.96
CA PRO A 301 9.31 -17.77 -2.72
C PRO A 301 9.80 -17.79 -4.17
N ALA A 302 8.88 -17.97 -5.12
CA ALA A 302 9.23 -17.96 -6.52
C ALA A 302 9.69 -16.55 -6.90
N ALA A 303 10.84 -16.43 -7.57
CA ALA A 303 11.25 -15.14 -8.12
C ALA A 303 10.19 -14.68 -9.14
N PRO A 304 9.84 -13.37 -9.16
CA PRO A 304 8.91 -12.82 -10.13
C PRO A 304 9.28 -13.22 -11.57
N LYS A 305 8.35 -13.92 -12.23
CA LYS A 305 8.54 -14.32 -13.63
C LYS A 305 8.04 -13.21 -14.55
N VAL A 306 8.78 -12.96 -15.61
CA VAL A 306 8.39 -12.03 -16.67
C VAL A 306 8.35 -12.77 -18.00
N ASP A 307 7.14 -12.93 -18.52
CA ASP A 307 6.88 -13.50 -19.85
C ASP A 307 6.85 -12.36 -20.86
N ILE A 308 7.77 -12.41 -21.83
CA ILE A 308 7.95 -11.35 -22.83
C ILE A 308 7.33 -11.73 -24.17
N THR A 309 6.50 -10.84 -24.71
CA THR A 309 5.87 -11.01 -26.02
C THR A 309 6.17 -9.78 -26.88
N LYS A 310 6.72 -9.99 -28.09
CA LYS A 310 6.87 -8.90 -29.06
C LYS A 310 5.50 -8.58 -29.67
N ILE A 311 5.00 -7.37 -29.44
CA ILE A 311 3.67 -6.90 -29.89
C ILE A 311 3.74 -5.87 -31.02
N GLY A 312 4.96 -5.50 -31.42
CA GLY A 312 5.22 -4.61 -32.54
C GLY A 312 6.72 -4.52 -32.80
N ASP A 313 7.11 -3.85 -33.89
CA ASP A 313 8.52 -3.59 -34.14
C ASP A 313 9.12 -2.69 -33.05
N GLY A 314 10.05 -3.25 -32.26
CA GLY A 314 10.63 -2.59 -31.09
C GLY A 314 9.64 -2.39 -29.93
N VAL A 315 8.54 -3.14 -29.84
CA VAL A 315 7.56 -3.05 -28.73
C VAL A 315 7.34 -4.41 -28.09
N TYR A 316 7.51 -4.49 -26.78
CA TYR A 316 7.50 -5.73 -26.01
C TYR A 316 6.57 -5.60 -24.80
N TYR A 317 5.61 -6.52 -24.68
CA TYR A 317 4.76 -6.70 -23.51
C TYR A 317 5.45 -7.62 -22.51
N LEU A 318 5.59 -7.19 -21.27
CA LEU A 318 6.26 -7.89 -20.18
C LEU A 318 5.23 -8.32 -19.14
N ALA A 319 4.57 -9.45 -19.43
CA ALA A 319 3.53 -10.03 -18.58
C ALA A 319 4.11 -10.73 -17.35
N GLY A 320 3.31 -10.84 -16.30
CA GLY A 320 3.63 -11.58 -15.08
C GLY A 320 2.96 -10.96 -13.86
N GLU A 321 2.66 -11.80 -12.86
CA GLU A 321 1.87 -11.42 -11.68
C GLU A 321 0.58 -10.67 -12.07
N SER A 322 0.14 -9.69 -11.28
CA SER A 322 -1.03 -8.85 -11.57
C SER A 322 -0.69 -7.65 -12.47
N HIS A 323 0.54 -7.13 -12.42
CA HIS A 323 0.93 -5.87 -13.07
C HIS A 323 2.03 -6.04 -14.10
N HIS A 324 1.72 -5.66 -15.33
CA HIS A 324 2.59 -5.82 -16.49
C HIS A 324 3.38 -4.54 -16.78
N SER A 325 4.27 -4.62 -17.76
CA SER A 325 5.02 -3.45 -18.24
C SER A 325 5.17 -3.53 -19.76
N VAL A 326 5.49 -2.41 -20.41
CA VAL A 326 5.73 -2.38 -21.86
C VAL A 326 7.06 -1.71 -22.16
N ALA A 327 7.98 -2.42 -22.82
CA ALA A 327 9.25 -1.85 -23.26
C ALA A 327 9.15 -1.40 -24.72
N VAL A 328 9.55 -0.15 -24.97
CA VAL A 328 9.64 0.46 -26.29
C VAL A 328 11.11 0.74 -26.61
N GLU A 329 11.62 0.04 -27.62
CA GLU A 329 13.00 0.13 -28.07
C GLU A 329 13.19 1.32 -29.01
N PHE A 330 14.08 2.23 -28.61
CA PHE A 330 14.62 3.29 -29.46
C PHE A 330 16.04 2.91 -29.93
N ARG A 331 16.64 3.72 -30.80
CA ARG A 331 17.97 3.49 -31.39
C ARG A 331 19.04 3.27 -30.32
N ASN A 332 19.05 4.10 -29.28
CA ASN A 332 20.11 4.15 -28.28
C ASN A 332 19.65 3.85 -26.85
N TYR A 333 18.35 3.62 -26.62
CA TYR A 333 17.79 3.43 -25.28
C TYR A 333 16.47 2.65 -25.34
N VAL A 334 15.97 2.27 -24.17
CA VAL A 334 14.61 1.75 -23.96
C VAL A 334 13.81 2.74 -23.13
N ALA A 335 12.55 2.99 -23.52
CA ALA A 335 11.55 3.57 -22.64
C ALA A 335 10.66 2.44 -22.12
N LEU A 336 10.46 2.37 -20.81
CA LEU A 336 9.59 1.41 -20.15
C LEU A 336 8.29 2.11 -19.74
N VAL A 337 7.14 1.50 -19.96
CA VAL A 337 5.86 1.93 -19.38
C VAL A 337 5.55 0.98 -18.24
N GLU A 338 5.41 1.57 -17.06
CA GLU A 338 5.31 0.97 -15.72
C GLU A 338 6.56 0.30 -15.15
N CYS A 339 6.70 0.48 -13.84
CA CYS A 339 7.65 -0.21 -12.98
C CYS A 339 6.90 -0.55 -11.68
N PRO A 340 6.00 -1.55 -11.71
CA PRO A 340 4.94 -1.71 -10.72
C PRO A 340 5.40 -2.46 -9.47
N LEU A 341 4.49 -2.52 -8.49
CA LEU A 341 4.58 -3.27 -7.24
C LEU A 341 5.77 -2.88 -6.36
N GLY A 342 6.89 -3.58 -6.45
CA GLY A 342 8.06 -3.36 -5.60
C GLY A 342 9.31 -3.91 -6.26
N ASP A 343 10.45 -3.76 -5.57
CA ASP A 343 11.77 -4.12 -6.07
C ASP A 343 11.85 -5.48 -6.76
N ALA A 344 11.27 -6.53 -6.16
CA ALA A 344 11.34 -7.88 -6.73
C ALA A 344 10.74 -7.94 -8.14
N ARG A 345 9.57 -7.32 -8.33
CA ARG A 345 8.89 -7.24 -9.63
C ARG A 345 9.66 -6.32 -10.58
N ALA A 346 10.02 -5.13 -10.11
CA ALA A 346 10.74 -4.14 -10.90
C ALA A 346 12.09 -4.68 -11.41
N ASP A 347 12.86 -5.35 -10.56
CA ASP A 347 14.15 -5.96 -10.92
C ASP A 347 13.98 -7.09 -11.93
N ALA A 348 12.92 -7.89 -11.82
CA ALA A 348 12.62 -8.93 -12.81
C ALA A 348 12.27 -8.31 -14.19
N VAL A 349 11.51 -7.21 -14.22
CA VAL A 349 11.21 -6.44 -15.44
C VAL A 349 12.49 -5.85 -16.03
N ILE A 350 13.30 -5.16 -15.24
CA ILE A 350 14.59 -4.59 -15.66
C ILE A 350 15.50 -5.69 -16.24
N ALA A 351 15.60 -6.83 -15.56
CA ALA A 351 16.40 -7.95 -16.02
C ALA A 351 15.87 -8.55 -17.33
N ALA A 352 14.54 -8.66 -17.49
CA ALA A 352 13.92 -9.11 -18.73
C ALA A 352 14.21 -8.16 -19.90
N VAL A 353 14.13 -6.85 -19.69
CA VAL A 353 14.50 -5.85 -20.70
C VAL A 353 15.97 -5.99 -21.08
N LYS A 354 16.89 -6.07 -20.12
CA LYS A 354 18.34 -6.15 -20.38
C LYS A 354 18.75 -7.44 -21.10
N ARG A 355 18.04 -8.55 -20.86
CA ARG A 355 18.26 -9.82 -21.58
C ARG A 355 17.81 -9.74 -23.03
N ASN A 356 16.66 -9.11 -23.31
CA ASN A 356 16.04 -9.13 -24.63
C ASN A 356 16.43 -7.94 -25.52
N ILE A 357 16.85 -6.82 -24.92
CA ILE A 357 17.29 -5.60 -25.61
C ILE A 357 18.68 -5.22 -25.07
N PRO A 358 19.71 -6.03 -25.33
CA PRO A 358 21.02 -5.86 -24.70
C PRO A 358 21.69 -4.55 -25.12
N ARG A 359 22.57 -4.04 -24.25
CA ARG A 359 23.40 -2.82 -24.42
C ARG A 359 22.65 -1.48 -24.43
N LYS A 360 21.33 -1.46 -24.53
CA LYS A 360 20.54 -0.22 -24.46
C LYS A 360 20.13 0.05 -23.02
N PRO A 361 20.44 1.23 -22.45
CA PRO A 361 19.98 1.59 -21.12
C PRO A 361 18.47 1.83 -21.11
N ILE A 362 17.83 1.51 -19.99
CA ILE A 362 16.48 1.99 -19.68
C ILE A 362 16.63 3.47 -19.30
N ARG A 363 16.29 4.37 -20.22
CA ARG A 363 16.50 5.82 -20.04
C ARG A 363 15.28 6.50 -19.44
N TYR A 364 14.09 6.01 -19.78
CA TYR A 364 12.82 6.60 -19.39
C TYR A 364 11.90 5.52 -18.83
N VAL A 365 11.18 5.85 -17.77
CA VAL A 365 10.09 5.04 -17.23
C VAL A 365 8.86 5.93 -17.14
N VAL A 366 7.79 5.56 -17.85
CA VAL A 366 6.49 6.22 -17.77
C VAL A 366 5.71 5.55 -16.64
N ASN A 367 5.39 6.30 -15.60
CA ASN A 367 4.45 5.90 -14.57
C ASN A 367 3.06 6.39 -15.00
N THR A 368 2.08 5.48 -15.07
CA THR A 368 0.74 5.87 -15.52
C THR A 368 0.04 6.74 -14.48
N HIS A 369 0.13 6.39 -13.19
CA HIS A 369 -0.47 7.14 -12.09
C HIS A 369 0.14 6.74 -10.74
N HIS A 370 -0.23 7.43 -9.65
CA HIS A 370 0.51 7.36 -8.39
C HIS A 370 0.08 6.25 -7.43
N HIS A 371 -0.90 5.42 -7.79
CA HIS A 371 -1.32 4.31 -6.93
C HIS A 371 -0.16 3.36 -6.62
N PHE A 372 -0.21 2.74 -5.44
CA PHE A 372 0.97 2.08 -4.88
C PHE A 372 1.43 0.88 -5.70
N ASP A 373 0.50 0.17 -6.29
CA ASP A 373 0.71 -0.96 -7.17
C ASP A 373 1.31 -0.55 -8.53
N HIS A 374 1.23 0.73 -8.91
CA HIS A 374 1.87 1.30 -10.09
C HIS A 374 3.16 2.09 -9.79
N SER A 375 3.39 2.44 -8.52
CA SER A 375 4.49 3.34 -8.12
C SER A 375 5.55 2.72 -7.21
N GLY A 376 5.28 1.59 -6.55
CA GLY A 376 6.20 1.03 -5.57
C GLY A 376 7.49 0.43 -6.13
N GLY A 377 7.55 0.14 -7.44
CA GLY A 377 8.79 -0.28 -8.11
C GLY A 377 9.63 0.88 -8.68
N LEU A 378 9.14 2.12 -8.66
CA LEU A 378 9.79 3.24 -9.35
C LEU A 378 11.20 3.53 -8.83
N ARG A 379 11.45 3.33 -7.54
CA ARG A 379 12.77 3.57 -6.93
C ARG A 379 13.83 2.59 -7.44
N ALA A 380 13.48 1.32 -7.71
CA ALA A 380 14.37 0.37 -8.39
C ALA A 380 14.73 0.85 -9.80
N CYS A 381 13.74 1.39 -10.52
CA CYS A 381 13.95 1.98 -11.84
C CYS A 381 14.83 3.25 -11.80
N VAL A 382 14.71 4.09 -10.76
CA VAL A 382 15.65 5.19 -10.50
C VAL A 382 17.07 4.67 -10.25
N ALA A 383 17.22 3.57 -9.50
CA ALA A 383 18.53 2.95 -9.25
C ALA A 383 19.18 2.42 -10.54
N GLU A 384 18.40 1.93 -11.51
CA GLU A 384 18.87 1.59 -12.87
C GLU A 384 19.33 2.82 -13.68
N GLY A 385 18.91 4.03 -13.27
CA GLY A 385 19.30 5.30 -13.88
C GLY A 385 18.24 5.90 -14.80
N ALA A 386 16.99 5.43 -14.73
CA ALA A 386 15.90 5.97 -15.52
C ALA A 386 15.43 7.34 -15.01
N THR A 387 15.04 8.21 -15.94
CA THR A 387 14.21 9.38 -15.67
C THR A 387 12.75 8.95 -15.61
N ILE A 388 12.04 9.31 -14.55
CA ILE A 388 10.62 9.00 -14.36
C ILE A 388 9.78 10.08 -15.04
N LEU A 389 8.94 9.67 -15.99
CA LEU A 389 7.89 10.50 -16.58
C LEU A 389 6.58 10.18 -15.88
N THR A 390 5.97 11.17 -15.25
CA THR A 390 4.70 11.04 -14.55
C THR A 390 3.93 12.35 -14.71
N GLN A 391 2.64 12.35 -14.38
CA GLN A 391 1.83 13.56 -14.47
C GLN A 391 2.36 14.62 -13.47
N ALA A 392 2.32 15.89 -13.86
CA ALA A 392 2.97 16.99 -13.14
C ALA A 392 2.61 17.12 -11.65
N GLU A 393 1.36 16.83 -11.28
CA GLU A 393 0.81 16.81 -9.92
C GLU A 393 1.44 15.72 -9.04
N ASN A 394 1.94 14.63 -9.63
CA ASN A 394 2.59 13.55 -8.86
C ASN A 394 4.02 13.91 -8.44
N LYS A 395 4.66 14.90 -9.07
CA LYS A 395 6.06 15.22 -8.81
C LYS A 395 6.30 15.65 -7.34
N PRO A 396 5.55 16.61 -6.75
CA PRO A 396 5.73 16.96 -5.35
C PRO A 396 5.49 15.77 -4.40
N TYR A 397 4.52 14.92 -4.73
CA TYR A 397 4.24 13.71 -3.97
C TYR A 397 5.44 12.76 -3.97
N TYR A 398 6.00 12.42 -5.13
CA TYR A 398 7.19 11.56 -5.21
C TYR A 398 8.43 12.17 -4.57
N GLU A 399 8.67 13.47 -4.72
CA GLU A 399 9.77 14.16 -4.03
C GLU A 399 9.64 14.06 -2.50
N LYS A 400 8.41 14.12 -1.98
CA LYS A 400 8.11 13.94 -0.55
C LYS A 400 8.29 12.49 -0.10
N VAL A 401 7.65 11.52 -0.75
CA VAL A 401 7.67 10.12 -0.28
C VAL A 401 9.03 9.46 -0.48
N TRP A 402 9.78 9.80 -1.53
CA TRP A 402 11.12 9.23 -1.73
C TRP A 402 12.19 9.81 -0.82
N ALA A 403 11.89 10.89 -0.09
CA ALA A 403 12.72 11.40 0.99
C ALA A 403 12.49 10.66 2.33
N MET A 404 11.43 9.84 2.42
CA MET A 404 11.18 9.03 3.61
C MET A 404 12.25 7.93 3.77
N PRO A 405 12.55 7.51 5.01
CA PRO A 405 13.52 6.45 5.25
C PRO A 405 13.01 5.08 4.77
N HIS A 406 13.91 4.25 4.24
CA HIS A 406 13.66 2.85 3.89
C HIS A 406 14.69 1.99 4.63
N THR A 407 14.55 1.88 5.96
CA THR A 407 15.52 1.21 6.83
C THR A 407 15.05 -0.16 7.32
N ILE A 408 13.73 -0.40 7.34
CA ILE A 408 13.15 -1.69 7.75
C ILE A 408 13.45 -2.76 6.71
N SER A 409 13.12 -2.49 5.44
CA SER A 409 13.49 -3.31 4.29
C SER A 409 14.06 -2.41 3.21
N PRO A 410 15.38 -2.12 3.24
CA PRO A 410 15.97 -1.19 2.29
C PRO A 410 15.77 -1.65 0.85
N ASP A 411 15.17 -0.79 0.02
CA ASP A 411 15.02 -1.04 -1.41
C ASP A 411 16.36 -0.92 -2.17
N ARG A 412 16.35 -1.20 -3.46
CA ARG A 412 17.50 -1.22 -4.35
C ARG A 412 18.20 0.13 -4.40
N LEU A 413 17.45 1.24 -4.32
CA LEU A 413 18.00 2.59 -4.32
C LEU A 413 18.69 2.91 -2.98
N ALA A 414 18.04 2.54 -1.87
CA ALA A 414 18.56 2.71 -0.52
C ALA A 414 19.80 1.84 -0.24
N LYS A 415 19.88 0.65 -0.85
CA LYS A 415 21.05 -0.25 -0.79
C LYS A 415 22.27 0.24 -1.56
N MET A 416 22.14 1.24 -2.45
CA MET A 416 23.27 1.72 -3.23
C MET A 416 24.29 2.44 -2.34
N PRO A 417 25.61 2.21 -2.50
CA PRO A 417 26.64 2.96 -1.78
C PRO A 417 26.58 4.47 -2.02
N ARG A 418 26.10 4.87 -3.20
CA ARG A 418 25.81 6.24 -3.60
C ARG A 418 24.45 6.27 -4.29
N PRO A 419 23.35 6.47 -3.54
CA PRO A 419 22.01 6.51 -4.12
C PRO A 419 21.92 7.55 -5.23
N ARG A 420 21.34 7.16 -6.36
CA ARG A 420 21.10 8.09 -7.47
C ARG A 420 20.07 9.12 -7.05
N LYS A 421 20.28 10.39 -7.41
CA LYS A 421 19.26 11.42 -7.26
C LYS A 421 18.11 11.11 -8.25
N PRO A 422 16.86 10.99 -7.79
CA PRO A 422 15.74 10.79 -8.69
C PRO A 422 15.61 11.94 -9.69
N LEU A 423 15.37 11.61 -10.96
CA LEU A 423 15.06 12.56 -12.02
C LEU A 423 13.60 12.37 -12.41
N ILE A 424 12.77 13.37 -12.15
CA ILE A 424 11.34 13.37 -12.48
C ILE A 424 11.10 14.42 -13.57
N GLU A 425 10.60 13.98 -14.71
CA GLU A 425 10.16 14.81 -15.82
C GLU A 425 8.62 14.91 -15.80
N PRO A 426 8.04 16.07 -15.44
CA PRO A 426 6.59 16.21 -15.35
C PRO A 426 5.94 16.24 -16.74
N VAL A 427 4.87 15.48 -16.91
CA VAL A 427 3.99 15.50 -18.08
C VAL A 427 2.74 16.29 -17.71
N ILE A 428 2.44 17.38 -18.44
CA ILE A 428 1.24 18.18 -18.20
C ILE A 428 0.06 17.55 -18.96
N THR A 429 0.01 17.76 -20.27
CA THR A 429 -1.06 17.20 -21.13
C THR A 429 -0.55 16.14 -22.10
N ARG A 430 0.66 16.35 -22.65
CA ARG A 430 1.27 15.45 -23.64
C ARG A 430 2.79 15.49 -23.56
N ARG A 431 3.42 14.35 -23.80
CA ARG A 431 4.87 14.23 -24.02
C ARG A 431 5.17 13.21 -25.12
N VAL A 432 6.06 13.53 -26.05
CA VAL A 432 6.45 12.62 -27.15
C VAL A 432 7.95 12.32 -27.09
N LEU A 433 8.31 11.06 -26.86
CA LEU A 433 9.68 10.57 -27.01
C LEU A 433 9.86 10.07 -28.45
N SER A 434 10.84 10.59 -29.19
CA SER A 434 11.14 10.13 -30.56
C SER A 434 12.64 10.17 -30.88
N ASP A 435 13.07 9.25 -31.74
CA ASP A 435 14.40 9.22 -32.37
C ASP A 435 14.33 9.25 -33.91
N GLY A 436 13.18 9.60 -34.47
CA GLY A 436 12.88 9.59 -35.90
C GLY A 436 12.55 8.21 -36.49
N ARG A 437 12.76 7.10 -35.77
CA ARG A 437 12.41 5.73 -36.21
C ARG A 437 11.30 5.10 -35.36
N GLN A 438 11.25 5.48 -34.10
CA GLN A 438 10.25 5.09 -33.12
C GLN A 438 9.68 6.35 -32.46
N SER A 439 8.43 6.26 -32.02
CA SER A 439 7.79 7.29 -31.19
C SER A 439 6.98 6.64 -30.09
N LEU A 440 7.06 7.20 -28.88
CA LEU A 440 6.16 6.91 -27.76
C LEU A 440 5.50 8.23 -27.36
N GLU A 441 4.20 8.30 -27.56
CA GLU A 441 3.38 9.44 -27.17
C GLU A 441 2.72 9.14 -25.82
N ILE A 442 2.75 10.08 -24.91
CA ILE A 442 2.22 9.97 -23.55
C ILE A 442 1.21 11.09 -23.38
N TYR A 443 0.01 10.75 -22.90
CA TYR A 443 -1.13 11.65 -22.81
C TYR A 443 -1.72 11.61 -21.42
N GLN A 444 -2.18 12.76 -20.94
CA GLN A 444 -3.11 12.82 -19.82
C GLN A 444 -4.44 12.19 -20.20
N MET A 445 -4.99 11.38 -19.31
CA MET A 445 -6.36 10.88 -19.39
C MET A 445 -7.31 11.88 -18.74
N GLU A 446 -8.13 12.54 -19.55
CA GLU A 446 -9.09 13.52 -19.05
C GLU A 446 -10.38 12.82 -18.61
N GLY A 447 -10.88 13.11 -17.39
CA GLY A 447 -12.21 12.68 -16.92
C GLY A 447 -12.26 11.43 -16.04
N SER A 448 -11.10 10.87 -15.67
CA SER A 448 -11.01 9.69 -14.80
C SER A 448 -11.52 9.97 -13.38
N ASN A 449 -12.26 9.02 -12.81
CA ASN A 449 -12.56 8.94 -11.38
C ASN A 449 -11.57 8.07 -10.61
N HIS A 450 -10.78 7.24 -11.29
CA HIS A 450 -9.79 6.38 -10.65
C HIS A 450 -8.68 7.20 -10.01
N ASP A 451 -8.12 8.16 -10.76
CA ASP A 451 -7.01 9.00 -10.33
C ASP A 451 -6.97 10.29 -11.18
N ALA A 452 -6.72 11.44 -10.55
CA ALA A 452 -6.72 12.76 -11.20
C ALA A 452 -5.52 12.98 -12.16
N SER A 453 -4.47 12.18 -11.97
CA SER A 453 -3.15 12.27 -12.56
C SER A 453 -2.87 11.18 -13.60
N MET A 454 -3.90 10.46 -14.05
CA MET A 454 -3.80 9.38 -15.01
C MET A 454 -3.10 9.77 -16.32
N LEU A 455 -2.12 8.96 -16.73
CA LEU A 455 -1.49 8.95 -18.04
C LEU A 455 -1.74 7.63 -18.75
N PHE A 456 -1.81 7.68 -20.07
CA PHE A 456 -1.68 6.51 -20.94
C PHE A 456 -0.68 6.81 -22.05
N ALA A 457 -0.18 5.76 -22.72
CA ALA A 457 0.81 5.89 -23.76
C ALA A 457 0.36 5.23 -25.07
N TYR A 458 0.90 5.69 -26.18
CA TYR A 458 0.58 5.22 -27.52
C TYR A 458 1.85 5.12 -28.38
N VAL A 459 2.01 4.01 -29.09
CA VAL A 459 3.11 3.78 -30.03
C VAL A 459 2.55 3.84 -31.46
N PRO A 460 2.67 4.97 -32.18
CA PRO A 460 1.99 5.16 -33.47
C PRO A 460 2.38 4.15 -34.54
N LYS A 461 3.67 3.80 -34.63
CA LYS A 461 4.18 2.85 -35.63
C LYS A 461 3.59 1.44 -35.44
N ALA A 462 3.40 1.03 -34.18
CA ALA A 462 2.83 -0.28 -33.83
C ALA A 462 1.30 -0.24 -33.70
N LYS A 463 0.70 0.96 -33.64
CA LYS A 463 -0.73 1.17 -33.36
C LYS A 463 -1.19 0.51 -32.04
N VAL A 464 -0.30 0.56 -31.04
CA VAL A 464 -0.50 -0.03 -29.72
C VAL A 464 -0.76 1.07 -28.69
N LEU A 465 -1.89 0.96 -27.98
CA LEU A 465 -2.20 1.75 -26.79
C LEU A 465 -1.73 1.00 -25.54
N ILE A 466 -1.21 1.71 -24.55
CA ILE A 466 -0.76 1.19 -23.26
C ILE A 466 -1.46 1.99 -22.18
N GLU A 467 -2.21 1.33 -21.32
CA GLU A 467 -3.01 1.98 -20.27
C GLU A 467 -3.08 1.10 -19.02
N ALA A 468 -3.33 1.72 -17.88
CA ALA A 468 -3.58 1.06 -16.60
C ALA A 468 -4.97 1.46 -16.10
N ASP A 469 -5.65 0.52 -15.46
CA ASP A 469 -6.91 0.69 -14.70
C ASP A 469 -8.11 1.32 -15.41
N ALA A 470 -7.99 1.74 -16.67
CA ALA A 470 -9.12 2.23 -17.42
C ALA A 470 -9.90 1.08 -18.07
N TYR A 471 -9.20 0.02 -18.48
CA TYR A 471 -9.81 -1.20 -18.97
C TYR A 471 -9.04 -2.46 -18.59
N THR A 472 -9.60 -3.23 -17.66
CA THR A 472 -9.06 -4.56 -17.31
C THR A 472 -9.85 -5.65 -18.03
N PRO A 473 -9.33 -6.22 -19.14
CA PRO A 473 -10.06 -7.23 -19.89
C PRO A 473 -10.18 -8.53 -19.10
N GLY A 474 -11.38 -9.10 -19.12
CA GLY A 474 -11.63 -10.44 -18.58
C GLY A 474 -10.90 -11.54 -19.37
N ALA A 475 -11.06 -12.78 -18.89
CA ALA A 475 -10.59 -13.96 -19.59
C ALA A 475 -11.08 -13.98 -21.05
N ALA A 476 -10.32 -14.63 -21.93
CA ALA A 476 -10.73 -14.78 -23.33
C ALA A 476 -12.12 -15.42 -23.40
N ASN A 477 -13.02 -14.81 -24.17
CA ASN A 477 -14.41 -15.24 -24.33
C ASN A 477 -15.27 -15.22 -23.04
N ALA A 478 -14.83 -14.50 -22.00
CA ALA A 478 -15.67 -14.26 -20.83
C ALA A 478 -16.96 -13.49 -21.22
N PRO A 479 -18.07 -13.68 -20.49
CA PRO A 479 -19.27 -12.89 -20.69
C PRO A 479 -18.98 -11.38 -20.61
N PRO A 480 -19.62 -10.55 -21.45
CA PRO A 480 -19.45 -9.10 -21.37
C PRO A 480 -19.89 -8.59 -20.00
N THR A 481 -19.06 -7.75 -19.37
CA THR A 481 -19.45 -6.97 -18.20
C THR A 481 -19.98 -5.61 -18.63
N PRO A 482 -20.92 -4.99 -17.88
CA PRO A 482 -21.32 -3.61 -18.12
C PRO A 482 -20.09 -2.68 -18.16
N PRO A 483 -20.01 -1.74 -19.12
CA PRO A 483 -18.88 -0.83 -19.20
C PRO A 483 -18.83 0.09 -17.98
N THR A 484 -17.66 0.14 -17.34
CA THR A 484 -17.37 1.06 -16.24
C THR A 484 -17.27 2.50 -16.75
N LYS A 485 -17.26 3.47 -15.83
CA LYS A 485 -16.97 4.86 -16.18
C LYS A 485 -15.60 4.98 -16.84
N GLU A 486 -14.58 4.35 -16.27
CA GLU A 486 -13.20 4.45 -16.76
C GLU A 486 -13.03 3.88 -18.18
N THR A 487 -13.73 2.80 -18.48
CA THR A 487 -13.74 2.21 -19.83
C THR A 487 -14.32 3.19 -20.86
N ARG A 488 -15.35 3.98 -20.49
CA ARG A 488 -15.90 5.04 -21.36
C ARG A 488 -14.96 6.24 -21.47
N VAL A 489 -14.36 6.66 -20.35
CA VAL A 489 -13.37 7.74 -20.29
C VAL A 489 -12.19 7.45 -21.24
N LEU A 490 -11.69 6.22 -21.24
CA LEU A 490 -10.63 5.82 -22.17
C LEU A 490 -11.10 5.97 -23.63
N ASN A 491 -12.30 5.49 -23.95
CA ASN A 491 -12.86 5.61 -25.30
C ASN A 491 -13.01 7.09 -25.73
N ASP A 492 -13.51 7.96 -24.85
CA ASP A 492 -13.70 9.39 -25.13
C ASP A 492 -12.35 10.07 -25.42
N ASN A 493 -11.31 9.72 -24.65
CA ASN A 493 -9.95 10.20 -24.91
C ASN A 493 -9.41 9.72 -26.27
N LEU A 494 -9.64 8.46 -26.65
CA LEU A 494 -9.24 7.94 -27.96
C LEU A 494 -9.94 8.65 -29.12
N GLN A 495 -11.25 8.92 -28.98
CA GLN A 495 -12.03 9.65 -29.98
C GLN A 495 -11.58 11.11 -30.11
N ARG A 496 -11.40 11.80 -28.98
CA ARG A 496 -10.94 13.19 -28.91
C ARG A 496 -9.57 13.37 -29.56
N LEU A 497 -8.63 12.46 -29.29
CA LEU A 497 -7.26 12.51 -29.80
C LEU A 497 -7.11 11.93 -31.21
N LYS A 498 -8.13 11.22 -31.73
CA LYS A 498 -8.14 10.59 -33.05
C LYS A 498 -6.97 9.61 -33.26
N LEU A 499 -6.66 8.81 -32.25
CA LEU A 499 -5.57 7.84 -32.30
C LEU A 499 -5.99 6.60 -33.12
N ASP A 500 -5.16 6.18 -34.07
CA ASP A 500 -5.36 4.96 -34.88
C ASP A 500 -4.90 3.70 -34.12
N VAL A 501 -5.61 3.38 -33.04
CA VAL A 501 -5.32 2.21 -32.19
C VAL A 501 -5.84 0.93 -32.85
N GLN A 502 -5.01 -0.11 -32.89
CA GLN A 502 -5.38 -1.46 -33.35
C GLN A 502 -5.32 -2.49 -32.22
N GLN A 503 -4.39 -2.32 -31.29
CA GLN A 503 -4.20 -3.20 -30.14
C GLN A 503 -4.07 -2.38 -28.85
N ILE A 504 -4.59 -2.91 -27.74
CA ILE A 504 -4.38 -2.38 -26.40
C ILE A 504 -3.52 -3.39 -25.63
N ALA A 505 -2.46 -2.87 -24.99
CA ALA A 505 -1.58 -3.56 -24.08
C ALA A 505 -1.83 -3.04 -22.67
N PRO A 506 -2.88 -3.54 -21.99
CA PRO A 506 -3.23 -3.07 -20.66
C PRO A 506 -2.18 -3.51 -19.65
N ILE A 507 -1.96 -2.72 -18.61
CA ILE A 507 -1.06 -3.09 -17.51
C ILE A 507 -1.67 -4.21 -16.65
N HIS A 508 -2.99 -4.33 -16.65
CA HIS A 508 -3.72 -5.43 -15.99
C HIS A 508 -4.38 -6.34 -17.03
N GLY A 509 -4.22 -7.65 -16.87
CA GLY A 509 -4.88 -8.64 -17.71
C GLY A 509 -4.13 -8.96 -19.00
N ARG A 510 -4.83 -9.07 -20.12
CA ARG A 510 -4.26 -9.59 -21.38
C ARG A 510 -4.32 -8.58 -22.52
N LEU A 511 -3.48 -8.80 -23.52
CA LEU A 511 -3.56 -8.12 -24.81
C LEU A 511 -4.95 -8.29 -25.44
N VAL A 512 -5.48 -7.21 -26.01
CA VAL A 512 -6.79 -7.16 -26.67
C VAL A 512 -6.75 -6.32 -27.94
N THR A 513 -7.68 -6.59 -28.86
CA THR A 513 -7.86 -5.74 -30.05
C THR A 513 -8.71 -4.51 -29.73
N ILE A 514 -8.56 -3.43 -30.51
CA ILE A 514 -9.43 -2.26 -30.37
C ILE A 514 -10.92 -2.61 -30.58
N GLN A 515 -11.21 -3.60 -31.43
CA GLN A 515 -12.57 -4.06 -31.69
C GLN A 515 -13.19 -4.72 -30.46
N GLU A 516 -12.39 -5.49 -29.72
CA GLU A 516 -12.81 -6.10 -28.46
C GLU A 516 -13.12 -5.05 -27.40
N PHE A 517 -12.25 -4.05 -27.24
CA PHE A 517 -12.50 -2.91 -26.37
C PHE A 517 -13.78 -2.14 -26.76
N ARG A 518 -13.98 -1.84 -28.05
CA ARG A 518 -15.19 -1.14 -28.52
C ARG A 518 -16.48 -1.92 -28.23
N ARG A 519 -16.44 -3.25 -28.33
CA ARG A 519 -17.56 -4.12 -27.88
C ARG A 519 -17.79 -3.98 -26.37
N ALA A 520 -16.73 -3.96 -25.57
CA ALA A 520 -16.84 -3.79 -24.12
C ALA A 520 -17.40 -2.42 -23.70
N VAL A 521 -17.08 -1.35 -24.43
CA VAL A 521 -17.63 0.02 -24.22
C VAL A 521 -19.14 0.09 -24.53
N GLY A 522 -19.68 -0.90 -25.25
CA GLY A 522 -21.09 -0.90 -25.69
C GLY A 522 -21.34 -0.02 -26.90
N ALA A 523 -20.31 0.21 -27.74
CA ALA A 523 -20.49 0.92 -29.00
C ALA A 523 -21.25 0.02 -29.99
N ASN A 524 -22.58 0.20 -30.04
CA ASN A 524 -23.30 0.07 -31.31
C ASN A 524 -22.80 1.19 -32.22
N SER A 525 -21.71 0.96 -32.94
CA SER A 525 -21.21 1.88 -33.94
C SER A 525 -22.12 1.84 -35.16
N THR A 526 -23.12 2.72 -35.19
CA THR A 526 -23.60 3.32 -36.44
C THR A 526 -22.86 4.63 -36.68
N ASN A 527 -22.29 4.71 -37.88
CA ASN A 527 -21.68 5.83 -38.61
C ASN A 527 -20.18 6.05 -38.41
#